data_AF-A0A804PMU8-F1
#
_entry.id   AF-A0A804PMU8-F1
#
_cell.length_a   1.000
_cell.length_b   1.000
_cell.length_c   1.000
_cell.angle_alpha   90.00
_cell.angle_beta   90.00
_cell.angle_gamma   90.00
#
_symmetry.space_group_name_H-M   'P 1'
#
loop_
_entity.id
_entity.type
_entity.pdbx_description
1 polymer ?
#
loop_
_entity_poly.entity_id
_entity_poly.type
_entity_poly.pdbx_seq_one_letter_code
_entity_poly.pdbx_strand_id
1 'polypeptide(L)'
;MSPPPPPSSSPSSATCPSCAAWRSPPTPSIRPSSSAGSATSTTARRPSPSAWRPPSPAPIPSSPPTATTVPTLPEEETATFALYGDGAANQGQLFEALNISALWKLPAILVCENNHYGMGTAEWRAAKSPAYYKRGDYVPGLKVDGMDVLAVKQACKFAKDHAVANGPIVLEMDTYRYHGHSMSDPGSTYRTRDEISGVRQERDPIERVRKLLLAHDLATAAELKDMEKEIRKQVDDAIAKAKESSMPDTSELFTNVYKKGFNVESFGPDRKELRATLP
;
A
#
# COMPACT_ATOMS: atom_id res chain seq x y z
N MET A 1 -17.47 -15.94 30.73
CA MET A 1 -16.25 -15.90 29.91
C MET A 1 -16.56 -15.06 28.69
N SER A 2 -16.13 -13.79 28.68
CA SER A 2 -16.36 -12.90 27.54
C SER A 2 -15.40 -13.25 26.41
N PRO A 3 -15.85 -13.26 25.14
CA PRO A 3 -14.97 -13.52 24.02
C PRO A 3 -13.88 -12.43 23.92
N PRO A 4 -12.66 -12.78 23.49
CA PRO A 4 -11.61 -11.80 23.29
C PRO A 4 -12.03 -10.78 22.22
N PRO A 5 -11.64 -9.49 22.35
CA PRO A 5 -11.92 -8.49 21.35
C PRO A 5 -11.30 -8.89 20.00
N PRO A 6 -11.98 -8.60 18.87
CA PRO A 6 -11.42 -8.87 17.55
C PRO A 6 -10.12 -8.07 17.35
N PRO A 7 -9.10 -8.64 16.69
CA PRO A 7 -7.87 -7.92 16.38
C PRO A 7 -8.21 -6.70 15.50
N SER A 8 -7.76 -5.53 15.92
CA SER A 8 -7.83 -4.30 15.14
C SER A 8 -6.84 -4.38 13.97
N SER A 9 -7.28 -4.93 12.84
CA SER A 9 -6.57 -4.76 11.57
C SER A 9 -6.80 -3.34 11.08
N SER A 10 -5.93 -2.41 11.48
CA SER A 10 -5.83 -1.12 10.80
C SER A 10 -5.46 -1.37 9.34
N PRO A 11 -6.13 -0.72 8.36
CA PRO A 11 -5.74 -0.81 6.96
C PRO A 11 -4.46 0.00 6.78
N SER A 12 -3.33 -0.59 7.16
CA SER A 12 -2.02 -0.02 6.83
C SER A 12 -1.73 -0.39 5.38
N SER A 13 -1.29 0.59 4.60
CA SER A 13 -0.78 0.50 3.23
C SER A 13 0.53 -0.31 3.12
N ALA A 14 0.69 -1.36 3.93
CA ALA A 14 1.91 -2.16 4.02
C ALA A 14 2.20 -3.00 2.77
N THR A 15 1.24 -3.12 1.85
CA THR A 15 1.28 -4.11 0.76
C THR A 15 1.81 -3.64 -0.59
N CYS A 16 1.93 -2.33 -0.89
CA CYS A 16 2.53 -1.89 -2.17
C CYS A 16 3.87 -1.11 -2.07
N PRO A 17 4.96 -1.73 -1.57
CA PRO A 17 6.32 -1.17 -1.71
C PRO A 17 6.76 -0.93 -3.15
N SER A 18 6.29 -1.75 -4.09
CA SER A 18 6.58 -1.59 -5.52
C SER A 18 6.05 -0.27 -6.05
N CYS A 19 4.81 0.12 -5.70
CA CYS A 19 4.25 1.42 -6.06
C CYS A 19 5.13 2.59 -5.61
N ALA A 20 5.79 2.47 -4.46
CA ALA A 20 6.72 3.50 -3.95
C ALA A 20 8.05 3.50 -4.72
N ALA A 21 8.57 2.33 -5.07
CA ALA A 21 9.82 2.18 -5.82
C ALA A 21 9.74 2.74 -7.25
N TRP A 22 8.57 2.69 -7.87
CA TRP A 22 8.33 3.16 -9.25
C TRP A 22 8.00 4.66 -9.36
N ARG A 23 7.86 5.39 -8.23
CA ARG A 23 7.66 6.85 -8.27
C ARG A 23 8.98 7.57 -8.57
N SER A 24 8.91 8.72 -9.25
CA SER A 24 10.07 9.59 -9.50
C SER A 24 10.07 10.79 -8.55
N PRO A 25 11.21 11.13 -7.91
CA PRO A 25 12.42 10.31 -7.86
C PRO A 25 12.15 8.99 -7.10
N PRO A 26 12.80 7.88 -7.50
CA PRO A 26 12.75 6.65 -6.71
C PRO A 26 13.17 7.01 -5.29
N THR A 27 12.48 6.46 -4.29
CA THR A 27 12.69 6.80 -2.87
C THR A 27 13.49 5.73 -2.11
N PRO A 28 14.64 5.22 -2.62
CA PRO A 28 15.40 4.19 -1.92
C PRO A 28 16.00 4.70 -0.61
N SER A 29 16.12 6.02 -0.39
CA SER A 29 16.61 6.60 0.86
C SER A 29 15.56 6.71 1.97
N ILE A 30 14.28 6.90 1.63
CA ILE A 30 13.20 7.20 2.60
C ILE A 30 12.65 5.91 3.24
N ARG A 31 12.70 4.80 2.52
CA ARG A 31 12.14 3.53 2.99
C ARG A 31 13.02 2.86 4.06
N PRO A 32 14.34 2.74 3.88
CA PRO A 32 15.25 2.27 4.93
C PRO A 32 15.21 3.17 6.17
N SER A 33 15.18 4.50 6.02
CA SER A 33 15.08 5.44 7.14
C SER A 33 13.76 5.29 7.93
N SER A 34 12.63 5.13 7.25
CA SER A 34 11.33 4.85 7.90
C SER A 34 11.33 3.51 8.63
N SER A 35 11.92 2.47 8.04
CA SER A 35 12.02 1.14 8.67
C SER A 35 13.02 1.08 9.83
N ALA A 36 14.11 1.84 9.75
CA ALA A 36 15.12 1.99 10.79
C ALA A 36 14.66 2.93 11.91
N GLY A 37 13.62 3.73 11.66
CA GLY A 37 13.11 4.70 12.63
C GLY A 37 14.06 5.87 12.86
N SER A 38 14.75 6.31 11.81
CA SER A 38 15.77 7.35 11.94
C SER A 38 15.18 8.76 11.97
N ALA A 39 15.96 9.75 12.42
CA ALA A 39 15.60 11.17 12.44
C ALA A 39 15.32 11.74 11.03
N THR A 40 15.87 11.10 9.99
CA THR A 40 15.59 11.43 8.59
C THR A 40 14.29 10.82 8.07
N SER A 41 13.56 10.04 8.88
CA SER A 41 12.22 9.56 8.53
C SER A 41 11.20 10.70 8.59
N THR A 42 10.37 10.83 7.55
CA THR A 42 9.30 11.86 7.48
C THR A 42 8.23 11.69 8.55
N THR A 43 8.21 10.55 9.24
CA THR A 43 7.21 10.19 10.25
C THR A 43 7.78 10.11 11.67
N ALA A 44 9.05 10.46 11.88
CA ALA A 44 9.72 10.43 13.19
C ALA A 44 9.47 9.13 13.98
N ARG A 45 9.55 7.97 13.30
CA ARG A 45 9.34 6.64 13.91
C ARG A 45 7.97 6.38 14.58
N ARG A 46 6.94 7.18 14.31
CA ARG A 46 5.59 6.96 14.88
C ARG A 46 4.89 5.69 14.38
N PRO A 47 4.85 5.40 13.07
CA PRO A 47 4.27 4.16 12.57
C PRO A 47 5.26 2.98 12.68
N SER A 48 4.73 1.75 12.63
CA SER A 48 5.54 0.53 12.58
C SER A 48 6.41 0.48 11.30
N PRO A 49 7.51 -0.29 11.26
CA PRO A 49 8.50 -0.25 10.18
C PRO A 49 7.98 -0.45 8.75
N SER A 50 6.85 -1.14 8.56
CA SER A 50 6.20 -1.35 7.26
C SER A 50 5.24 -0.25 6.83
N ALA A 51 4.81 0.60 7.76
CA ALA A 51 3.85 1.66 7.53
C ALA A 51 4.61 2.91 7.05
N TRP A 52 4.78 2.97 5.73
CA TRP A 52 5.40 4.09 5.03
C TRP A 52 4.35 5.12 4.59
N ARG A 53 4.72 6.42 4.67
CA ARG A 53 3.92 7.52 4.10
C ARG A 53 4.77 8.30 3.08
N PRO A 54 4.35 8.40 1.81
CA PRO A 54 4.92 9.38 0.90
C PRO A 54 4.59 10.80 1.39
N PRO A 55 5.37 11.83 0.98
CA PRO A 55 4.91 13.21 1.09
C PRO A 55 3.56 13.35 0.36
N SER A 56 2.58 13.98 1.01
CA SER A 56 1.21 14.08 0.50
C SER A 56 1.19 14.99 -0.74
N PRO A 57 0.53 14.60 -1.85
CA PRO A 57 -0.04 15.60 -2.75
C PRO A 57 -1.13 16.38 -2.00
N ALA A 58 -1.42 17.60 -2.47
CA ALA A 58 -2.28 18.57 -1.80
C ALA A 58 -3.60 17.95 -1.26
N PRO A 59 -4.08 18.39 -0.07
CA PRO A 59 -5.22 17.77 0.58
C PRO A 59 -6.50 17.93 -0.25
N ILE A 60 -7.25 16.84 -0.40
CA ILE A 60 -8.66 16.89 -0.79
C ILE A 60 -9.43 17.45 0.42
N PRO A 61 -10.24 18.52 0.27
CA PRO A 61 -10.92 19.14 1.39
C PRO A 61 -11.90 18.17 2.08
N SER A 62 -11.77 18.04 3.39
CA SER A 62 -12.51 17.08 4.24
C SER A 62 -13.80 17.65 4.85
N SER A 63 -14.33 18.75 4.33
CA SER A 63 -15.54 19.40 4.85
C SER A 63 -16.71 19.18 3.88
N PRO A 64 -17.95 18.92 4.36
CA PRO A 64 -19.11 18.94 3.50
C PRO A 64 -19.23 20.35 2.88
N PRO A 65 -19.56 20.48 1.58
CA PRO A 65 -19.66 21.77 0.95
C PRO A 65 -20.82 22.56 1.57
N THR A 66 -20.51 23.64 2.28
CA THR A 66 -21.44 24.75 2.43
C THR A 66 -21.74 25.25 1.02
N ALA A 67 -23.02 25.42 0.67
CA ALA A 67 -23.56 25.54 -0.69
C ALA A 67 -23.09 26.76 -1.54
N THR A 68 -21.96 27.38 -1.23
CA THR A 68 -21.49 28.60 -1.90
C THR A 68 -20.02 28.56 -2.33
N THR A 69 -19.30 27.45 -2.14
CA THR A 69 -17.96 27.31 -2.72
C THR A 69 -17.73 25.86 -3.09
N VAL A 70 -18.02 25.52 -4.36
CA VAL A 70 -17.53 24.28 -4.96
C VAL A 70 -16.01 24.40 -4.96
N PRO A 71 -15.25 23.56 -4.23
CA PRO A 71 -13.81 23.50 -4.41
C PRO A 71 -13.59 23.12 -5.87
N THR A 72 -13.02 24.02 -6.66
CA THR A 72 -12.56 23.70 -8.01
C THR A 72 -11.57 22.55 -7.86
N LEU A 73 -11.97 21.35 -8.30
CA LEU A 73 -11.06 20.23 -8.46
C LEU A 73 -9.87 20.74 -9.30
N PRO A 74 -8.63 20.35 -8.99
CA PRO A 74 -7.48 20.73 -9.80
C PRO A 74 -7.78 20.45 -11.28
N GLU A 75 -7.33 21.33 -12.17
CA GLU A 75 -7.54 21.22 -13.63
C GLU A 75 -6.93 19.94 -14.24
N GLU A 76 -6.20 19.15 -13.46
CA GLU A 76 -5.66 17.86 -13.86
C GLU A 76 -6.64 16.71 -13.62
N GLU A 77 -6.87 15.93 -14.68
CA GLU A 77 -7.60 14.66 -14.65
C GLU A 77 -6.85 13.61 -13.80
N THR A 78 -7.12 13.65 -12.49
CA THR A 78 -6.52 12.78 -11.49
C THR A 78 -7.48 11.67 -11.06
N ALA A 79 -6.92 10.49 -10.78
CA ALA A 79 -7.66 9.36 -10.22
C ALA A 79 -6.91 8.81 -9.00
N THR A 80 -7.66 8.33 -8.02
CA THR A 80 -7.10 7.77 -6.78
C THR A 80 -7.11 6.25 -6.83
N PHE A 81 -5.95 5.63 -6.64
CA PHE A 81 -5.81 4.19 -6.46
C PHE A 81 -5.85 3.84 -4.96
N ALA A 82 -6.85 3.05 -4.56
CA ALA A 82 -7.00 2.52 -3.20
C ALA A 82 -6.68 1.01 -3.20
N LEU A 83 -5.53 0.65 -2.62
CA LEU A 83 -5.01 -0.72 -2.60
C LEU A 83 -5.38 -1.45 -1.31
N TYR A 84 -5.82 -2.70 -1.42
CA TYR A 84 -6.15 -3.57 -0.29
C TYR A 84 -5.96 -5.05 -0.67
N GLY A 85 -5.86 -5.94 0.31
CA GLY A 85 -5.75 -7.39 0.08
C GLY A 85 -7.09 -8.13 0.12
N ASP A 86 -7.10 -9.37 -0.36
CA ASP A 86 -8.25 -10.30 -0.36
C ASP A 86 -8.91 -10.48 1.02
N GLY A 87 -8.13 -10.47 2.10
CA GLY A 87 -8.65 -10.51 3.47
C GLY A 87 -9.37 -9.22 3.89
N ALA A 88 -8.85 -8.06 3.47
CA ALA A 88 -9.45 -6.75 3.76
C ALA A 88 -10.72 -6.51 2.94
N ALA A 89 -10.89 -7.21 1.81
CA ALA A 89 -12.05 -7.12 0.94
C ALA A 89 -13.37 -7.59 1.58
N ASN A 90 -13.32 -8.18 2.78
CA ASN A 90 -14.50 -8.57 3.56
C ASN A 90 -14.89 -7.55 4.64
N GLN A 91 -14.17 -6.43 4.75
CA GLN A 91 -14.47 -5.36 5.69
C GLN A 91 -15.62 -4.47 5.17
N GLY A 92 -16.56 -4.08 6.05
CA GLY A 92 -17.72 -3.27 5.69
C GLY A 92 -17.35 -1.90 5.10
N GLN A 93 -16.24 -1.33 5.54
CA GLN A 93 -15.72 -0.05 5.08
C GLN A 93 -15.46 -0.03 3.57
N LEU A 94 -15.14 -1.17 2.95
CA LEU A 94 -14.95 -1.25 1.50
C LEU A 94 -16.27 -0.98 0.77
N PHE A 95 -17.38 -1.56 1.24
CA PHE A 95 -18.71 -1.38 0.64
C PHE A 95 -19.24 0.05 0.86
N GLU A 96 -19.01 0.61 2.05
CA GLU A 96 -19.34 2.00 2.35
C GLU A 96 -18.59 2.97 1.43
N ALA A 97 -17.27 2.78 1.29
CA ALA A 97 -16.43 3.61 0.42
C ALA A 97 -16.82 3.47 -1.06
N LEU A 98 -17.10 2.25 -1.52
CA LEU A 98 -17.57 1.97 -2.87
C LEU A 98 -18.88 2.73 -3.15
N ASN A 99 -19.84 2.65 -2.22
CA ASN A 99 -21.13 3.31 -2.36
C ASN A 99 -21.01 4.83 -2.46
N ILE A 100 -20.23 5.45 -1.59
CA ILE A 100 -19.98 6.90 -1.65
C ILE A 100 -19.28 7.28 -2.95
N SER A 101 -18.27 6.50 -3.38
CA SER A 101 -17.53 6.78 -4.60
C SER A 101 -18.41 6.73 -5.85
N ALA A 102 -19.36 5.80 -5.91
CA ALA A 102 -20.27 5.68 -7.04
C ALA A 102 -21.37 6.75 -7.01
N LEU A 103 -21.95 7.02 -5.83
CA LEU A 103 -22.97 8.05 -5.65
C LEU A 103 -22.49 9.43 -6.10
N TRP A 104 -21.23 9.76 -5.80
CA TRP A 104 -20.63 11.04 -6.15
C TRP A 104 -19.81 11.00 -7.44
N LYS A 105 -19.78 9.86 -8.15
CA LYS A 105 -19.00 9.65 -9.38
C LYS A 105 -17.54 10.04 -9.24
N LEU A 106 -16.92 9.67 -8.12
CA LEU A 106 -15.53 9.99 -7.84
C LEU A 106 -14.60 9.16 -8.74
N PRO A 107 -13.46 9.71 -9.19
CA PRO A 107 -12.45 8.98 -9.96
C PRO A 107 -11.62 8.07 -9.03
N ALA A 108 -12.25 7.01 -8.52
CA ALA A 108 -11.68 6.07 -7.57
C ALA A 108 -11.48 4.67 -8.17
N ILE A 109 -10.27 4.14 -8.03
CA ILE A 109 -9.89 2.81 -8.53
C ILE A 109 -9.58 1.94 -7.31
N LEU A 110 -10.47 1.00 -7.02
CA LEU A 110 -10.35 0.11 -5.87
C LEU A 110 -9.63 -1.17 -6.30
N VAL A 111 -8.40 -1.35 -5.85
CA VAL A 111 -7.52 -2.45 -6.29
C VAL A 111 -7.37 -3.49 -5.19
N CYS A 112 -7.94 -4.67 -5.42
CA CYS A 112 -7.74 -5.86 -4.62
C CYS A 112 -6.50 -6.62 -5.10
N GLU A 113 -5.43 -6.62 -4.30
CA GLU A 113 -4.29 -7.53 -4.46
C GLU A 113 -4.69 -8.91 -3.92
N ASN A 114 -5.27 -9.73 -4.78
CA ASN A 114 -5.68 -11.08 -4.41
C ASN A 114 -4.47 -12.01 -4.45
N ASN A 115 -3.88 -12.26 -3.28
CA ASN A 115 -2.78 -13.21 -3.11
C ASN A 115 -3.25 -14.56 -2.53
N HIS A 116 -4.57 -14.79 -2.52
CA HIS A 116 -5.29 -15.96 -2.03
C HIS A 116 -5.25 -16.21 -0.51
N TYR A 117 -4.54 -15.39 0.28
CA TYR A 117 -4.36 -15.61 1.72
C TYR A 117 -4.38 -14.33 2.58
N GLY A 118 -5.45 -14.16 3.35
CA GLY A 118 -5.54 -13.22 4.48
C GLY A 118 -4.78 -13.75 5.70
N MET A 119 -3.53 -13.34 5.88
CA MET A 119 -2.57 -13.95 6.82
C MET A 119 -2.43 -15.46 6.53
N GLY A 120 -3.08 -16.32 7.33
CA GLY A 120 -3.13 -17.78 7.13
C GLY A 120 -4.49 -18.31 6.69
N THR A 121 -5.47 -17.44 6.46
CA THR A 121 -6.81 -17.83 6.02
C THR A 121 -6.89 -17.76 4.50
N ALA A 122 -7.08 -18.91 3.86
CA ALA A 122 -7.30 -18.99 2.43
C ALA A 122 -8.60 -18.28 2.00
N GLU A 123 -8.61 -17.67 0.81
CA GLU A 123 -9.74 -16.87 0.32
C GLU A 123 -11.07 -17.64 0.31
N TRP A 124 -11.07 -18.92 -0.10
CA TRP A 124 -12.30 -19.74 -0.16
C TRP A 124 -12.88 -20.07 1.22
N ARG A 125 -12.10 -19.87 2.30
CA ARG A 125 -12.54 -19.98 3.69
C ARG A 125 -13.03 -18.65 4.25
N ALA A 126 -12.55 -17.53 3.72
CA ALA A 126 -12.89 -16.19 4.16
C ALA A 126 -14.08 -15.58 3.38
N ALA A 127 -14.32 -16.05 2.16
CA ALA A 127 -15.19 -15.42 1.19
C ALA A 127 -16.11 -16.43 0.50
N LYS A 128 -17.42 -16.18 0.48
CA LYS A 128 -18.36 -17.01 -0.28
C LYS A 128 -18.15 -16.89 -1.80
N SER A 129 -17.77 -15.71 -2.28
CA SER A 129 -17.42 -15.45 -3.68
C SER A 129 -15.99 -14.93 -3.76
N PRO A 130 -14.98 -15.76 -4.11
CA PRO A 130 -13.59 -15.30 -4.26
C PRO A 130 -13.35 -14.48 -5.53
N ALA A 131 -14.37 -14.27 -6.36
CA ALA A 131 -14.30 -13.34 -7.49
C ALA A 131 -14.50 -11.90 -7.00
N TYR A 132 -13.46 -11.30 -6.43
CA TYR A 132 -13.48 -9.96 -5.85
C TYR A 132 -13.83 -8.86 -6.85
N TYR A 133 -13.41 -8.98 -8.11
CA TYR A 133 -13.81 -8.04 -9.17
C TYR A 133 -15.33 -7.97 -9.38
N LYS A 134 -16.09 -9.02 -9.04
CA LYS A 134 -17.56 -9.04 -9.18
C LYS A 134 -18.30 -8.41 -7.99
N ARG A 135 -17.59 -8.00 -6.94
CA ARG A 135 -18.20 -7.49 -5.70
C ARG A 135 -18.51 -6.00 -5.74
N GLY A 136 -18.33 -5.36 -6.90
CA GLY A 136 -18.65 -3.95 -7.12
C GLY A 136 -20.14 -3.64 -7.20
N ASP A 137 -21.01 -4.65 -7.29
CA ASP A 137 -22.45 -4.51 -7.58
C ASP A 137 -22.68 -3.67 -8.86
N TYR A 138 -23.07 -2.40 -8.72
CA TYR A 138 -23.23 -1.45 -9.82
C TYR A 138 -21.90 -0.84 -10.31
N VAL A 139 -20.80 -1.00 -9.57
CA VAL A 139 -19.47 -0.55 -9.98
C VAL A 139 -18.81 -1.63 -10.83
N PRO A 140 -18.34 -1.30 -12.06
CA PRO A 140 -17.72 -2.29 -12.93
C PRO A 140 -16.43 -2.83 -12.31
N GLY A 141 -16.10 -4.08 -12.65
CA GLY A 141 -14.90 -4.74 -12.16
C GLY A 141 -14.12 -5.47 -13.25
N LEU A 142 -12.79 -5.44 -13.14
CA LEU A 142 -11.87 -6.09 -14.06
C LEU A 142 -10.91 -7.00 -13.28
N LYS A 143 -10.83 -8.27 -13.69
CA LYS A 143 -9.80 -9.19 -13.21
C LYS A 143 -8.57 -9.11 -14.11
N VAL A 144 -7.40 -9.00 -13.50
CA VAL A 144 -6.10 -8.81 -14.16
C VAL A 144 -5.13 -9.85 -13.63
N ASP A 145 -4.32 -10.43 -14.51
CA ASP A 145 -3.17 -11.21 -14.08
C ASP A 145 -2.14 -10.28 -13.44
N GLY A 146 -2.08 -10.27 -12.10
CA GLY A 146 -1.16 -9.45 -11.32
C GLY A 146 0.31 -9.89 -11.46
N MET A 147 0.55 -11.04 -12.10
CA MET A 147 1.88 -11.56 -12.42
C MET A 147 2.35 -11.19 -13.83
N ASP A 148 1.54 -10.42 -14.58
CA ASP A 148 1.87 -9.87 -15.88
C ASP A 148 2.02 -8.35 -15.79
N VAL A 149 3.26 -7.86 -15.79
CA VAL A 149 3.55 -6.42 -15.69
C VAL A 149 2.92 -5.61 -16.85
N LEU A 150 2.81 -6.19 -18.04
CA LEU A 150 2.20 -5.52 -19.19
C LEU A 150 0.67 -5.48 -19.06
N ALA A 151 0.04 -6.57 -18.60
CA ALA A 151 -1.39 -6.57 -18.32
C ALA A 151 -1.75 -5.59 -17.21
N VAL A 152 -0.98 -5.56 -16.11
CA VAL A 152 -1.16 -4.59 -15.02
C VAL A 152 -1.04 -3.16 -15.54
N LYS A 153 -0.03 -2.86 -16.36
CA LYS A 153 0.15 -1.52 -16.95
C LYS A 153 -1.06 -1.10 -17.79
N GLN A 154 -1.55 -1.98 -18.66
CA GLN A 154 -2.70 -1.67 -19.52
C GLN A 154 -4.00 -1.56 -18.72
N ALA A 155 -4.22 -2.45 -17.75
CA ALA A 155 -5.38 -2.40 -16.89
C ALA A 155 -5.41 -1.12 -16.03
N CYS A 156 -4.28 -0.71 -15.46
CA CYS A 156 -4.19 0.55 -14.71
C CYS A 156 -4.44 1.77 -15.61
N LYS A 157 -3.96 1.76 -16.85
CA LYS A 157 -4.25 2.82 -17.83
C LYS A 157 -5.76 2.88 -18.13
N PHE A 158 -6.35 1.73 -18.50
CA PHE A 158 -7.78 1.63 -18.77
C PHE A 158 -8.62 2.08 -17.57
N ALA A 159 -8.26 1.63 -16.36
CA ALA A 159 -8.98 1.97 -15.14
C ALA A 159 -8.90 3.46 -14.83
N LYS A 160 -7.75 4.11 -15.07
CA LYS A 160 -7.62 5.57 -14.96
C LYS A 160 -8.55 6.28 -15.94
N ASP A 161 -8.46 5.93 -17.21
CA ASP A 161 -9.24 6.56 -18.27
C ASP A 161 -10.76 6.36 -18.00
N HIS A 162 -11.16 5.18 -17.53
CA HIS A 162 -12.53 4.91 -17.09
C HIS A 162 -12.92 5.73 -15.86
N ALA A 163 -12.07 5.77 -14.83
CA ALA A 163 -12.38 6.41 -13.55
C ALA A 163 -12.65 7.89 -13.69
N VAL A 164 -11.84 8.58 -14.48
CA VAL A 164 -11.98 10.00 -14.79
C VAL A 164 -13.29 10.27 -15.55
N ALA A 165 -13.65 9.39 -16.50
CA ALA A 165 -14.80 9.62 -17.37
C ALA A 165 -16.15 9.16 -16.78
N ASN A 166 -16.17 8.05 -16.02
CA ASN A 166 -17.40 7.33 -15.68
C ASN A 166 -17.61 7.13 -14.17
N GLY A 167 -16.65 7.50 -13.32
CA GLY A 167 -16.68 7.19 -11.89
C GLY A 167 -15.98 5.87 -11.55
N PRO A 168 -16.20 5.27 -10.38
CA PRO A 168 -15.29 4.28 -9.82
C PRO A 168 -15.21 2.97 -10.61
N ILE A 169 -14.12 2.23 -10.41
CA ILE A 169 -13.92 0.88 -10.96
C ILE A 169 -13.16 -0.01 -9.96
N VAL A 170 -13.49 -1.31 -9.93
CA VAL A 170 -12.80 -2.31 -9.13
C VAL A 170 -11.79 -3.08 -9.99
N LEU A 171 -10.56 -3.24 -9.51
CA LEU A 171 -9.56 -4.12 -10.10
C LEU A 171 -9.26 -5.27 -9.14
N GLU A 172 -9.27 -6.51 -9.63
CA GLU A 172 -8.70 -7.66 -8.92
C GLU A 172 -7.38 -8.04 -9.60
N MET A 173 -6.27 -7.84 -8.89
CA MET A 173 -4.94 -8.28 -9.31
C MET A 173 -4.70 -9.68 -8.75
N ASP A 174 -4.81 -10.69 -9.61
CA ASP A 174 -4.55 -12.09 -9.29
C ASP A 174 -3.04 -12.31 -9.15
N THR A 175 -2.57 -12.52 -7.94
CA THR A 175 -1.14 -12.61 -7.63
C THR A 175 -0.89 -13.67 -6.56
N TYR A 176 0.35 -13.80 -6.07
CA TYR A 176 0.69 -14.78 -5.06
C TYR A 176 1.77 -14.29 -4.10
N ARG A 177 1.57 -14.52 -2.80
CA ARG A 177 2.52 -14.09 -1.75
C ARG A 177 3.54 -15.19 -1.48
N TYR A 178 4.75 -15.08 -2.04
CA TYR A 178 5.80 -16.09 -1.88
C TYR A 178 6.32 -16.27 -0.44
N HIS A 179 6.26 -15.20 0.36
CA HIS A 179 6.75 -15.23 1.73
C HIS A 179 5.58 -15.38 2.73
N GLY A 180 5.93 -15.57 4.00
CA GLY A 180 5.00 -15.47 5.12
C GLY A 180 4.27 -14.12 5.17
N HIS A 181 3.24 -14.01 6.01
CA HIS A 181 2.47 -12.75 6.13
C HIS A 181 3.33 -11.60 6.65
N SER A 182 4.28 -11.90 7.53
CA SER A 182 5.23 -10.96 8.11
C SER A 182 6.46 -11.70 8.63
N MET A 183 7.43 -10.97 9.18
CA MET A 183 8.60 -11.59 9.84
C MET A 183 8.22 -12.50 11.01
N SER A 184 7.06 -12.27 11.65
CA SER A 184 6.56 -13.10 12.76
C SER A 184 5.70 -14.28 12.32
N ASP A 185 5.28 -14.32 11.05
CA ASP A 185 4.51 -15.42 10.49
C ASP A 185 5.23 -15.99 9.26
N PRO A 186 6.00 -17.09 9.39
CA PRO A 186 6.75 -17.68 8.30
C PRO A 186 5.85 -18.33 7.23
N GLY A 187 4.58 -18.57 7.54
CA GLY A 187 3.58 -19.07 6.61
C GLY A 187 3.69 -20.54 6.21
N SER A 188 4.54 -21.32 6.87
CA SER A 188 4.73 -22.76 6.63
C SER A 188 3.66 -23.66 7.27
N THR A 189 2.79 -23.10 8.11
CA THR A 189 1.77 -23.87 8.86
C THR A 189 0.45 -24.04 8.08
N TYR A 190 0.25 -23.25 7.03
CA TYR A 190 -1.03 -23.21 6.28
C TYR A 190 -0.86 -23.23 4.75
N ARG A 191 0.39 -23.33 4.26
CA ARG A 191 0.74 -23.47 2.84
C ARG A 191 1.89 -24.46 2.70
N THR A 192 1.90 -25.20 1.59
CA THR A 192 2.98 -26.16 1.33
C THR A 192 4.14 -25.48 0.61
N ARG A 193 5.35 -26.03 0.76
CA ARG A 193 6.52 -25.55 0.00
C ARG A 193 6.34 -25.81 -1.49
N ASP A 194 5.68 -26.91 -1.85
CA ASP A 194 5.43 -27.31 -3.23
C ASP A 194 4.49 -26.33 -3.94
N GLU A 195 3.42 -25.89 -3.27
CA GLU A 195 2.52 -24.84 -3.78
C GLU A 195 3.30 -23.54 -4.07
N ILE A 196 4.06 -23.05 -3.10
CA ILE A 196 4.82 -21.80 -3.23
C ILE A 196 5.86 -21.89 -4.34
N SER A 197 6.60 -23.01 -4.39
CA SER A 197 7.65 -23.20 -5.38
C SER A 197 7.09 -23.41 -6.79
N GLY A 198 5.98 -24.14 -6.94
CA GLY A 198 5.27 -24.31 -8.21
C GLY A 198 4.81 -22.98 -8.79
N VAL A 199 4.07 -22.19 -8.00
CA VAL A 199 3.60 -20.86 -8.45
C VAL A 199 4.77 -19.95 -8.81
N ARG A 200 5.87 -19.98 -8.03
CA ARG A 200 7.05 -19.17 -8.34
C ARG A 200 7.75 -19.60 -9.63
N GLN A 201 7.87 -20.90 -9.90
CA GLN A 201 8.50 -21.38 -11.13
C GLN A 201 7.69 -21.00 -12.39
N GLU A 202 6.37 -21.02 -12.28
CA GLU A 202 5.47 -20.81 -13.42
C GLU A 202 5.10 -19.35 -13.64
N ARG A 203 4.88 -18.58 -12.55
CA ARG A 203 4.27 -17.25 -12.61
C ARG A 203 5.14 -16.11 -12.08
N ASP A 204 6.44 -16.30 -11.82
CA ASP A 204 7.28 -15.18 -11.33
C ASP A 204 7.30 -13.99 -12.33
N PRO A 205 6.78 -12.81 -11.95
CA PRO A 205 6.67 -11.66 -12.86
C PRO A 205 8.04 -11.12 -13.27
N ILE A 206 9.06 -11.26 -12.43
CA ILE A 206 10.42 -10.79 -12.74
C ILE A 206 11.04 -11.72 -13.79
N GLU A 207 10.93 -13.03 -13.58
CA GLU A 207 11.46 -14.02 -14.53
C GLU A 207 10.72 -13.96 -15.87
N ARG A 208 9.41 -13.72 -15.85
CA ARG A 208 8.61 -13.50 -17.06
C ARG A 208 9.13 -12.30 -17.86
N VAL A 209 9.35 -11.15 -17.23
CA VAL A 209 9.91 -9.97 -17.90
C VAL A 209 11.33 -10.23 -18.40
N ARG A 210 12.17 -10.91 -17.61
CA ARG A 210 13.52 -11.31 -18.01
C ARG A 210 13.51 -12.10 -19.32
N LYS A 211 12.64 -13.12 -19.41
CA LYS A 211 12.48 -13.94 -20.62
C LYS A 211 12.00 -13.12 -21.83
N LEU A 212 11.06 -12.20 -21.63
CA LEU A 212 10.57 -11.33 -22.70
C LEU A 212 11.68 -10.40 -23.23
N LEU A 213 12.49 -9.81 -22.36
CA LEU A 213 13.59 -8.93 -22.77
C LEU A 213 14.64 -9.68 -23.60
N LEU A 214 14.97 -10.92 -23.19
CA LEU A 214 15.91 -11.76 -23.92
C LEU A 214 15.33 -12.27 -25.25
N ALA A 215 14.07 -12.66 -25.27
CA ALA A 215 13.42 -13.20 -26.48
C ALA A 215 13.21 -12.15 -27.58
N HIS A 216 13.18 -10.86 -27.22
CA HIS A 216 13.03 -9.75 -28.15
C HIS A 216 14.33 -8.95 -28.36
N ASP A 217 15.48 -9.49 -27.93
CA ASP A 217 16.80 -8.86 -28.06
C ASP A 217 16.86 -7.42 -27.52
N LEU A 218 16.05 -7.11 -26.49
CA LEU A 218 15.99 -5.79 -25.86
C LEU A 218 17.08 -5.58 -24.80
N ALA A 219 17.65 -6.68 -24.29
CA ALA A 219 18.78 -6.68 -23.37
C ALA A 219 19.49 -8.03 -23.43
N THR A 220 20.79 -8.04 -23.16
CA THR A 220 21.59 -9.26 -23.01
C THR A 220 21.56 -9.79 -21.58
N ALA A 221 21.85 -11.08 -21.40
CA ALA A 221 21.94 -11.67 -20.06
C ALA A 221 23.01 -11.02 -19.17
N ALA A 222 24.07 -10.47 -19.78
CA ALA A 222 25.13 -9.73 -19.07
C ALA A 222 24.61 -8.38 -18.56
N GLU A 223 23.95 -7.60 -19.40
CA GLU A 223 23.36 -6.30 -19.01
C GLU A 223 22.33 -6.46 -17.89
N LEU A 224 21.45 -7.47 -17.99
CA LEU A 224 20.48 -7.76 -16.93
C LEU A 224 21.17 -8.08 -15.60
N LYS A 225 22.25 -8.85 -15.63
CA LYS A 225 23.03 -9.20 -14.43
C LYS A 225 23.76 -7.99 -13.85
N ASP A 226 24.27 -7.10 -14.69
CA ASP A 226 24.94 -5.89 -14.23
C ASP A 226 23.96 -4.88 -13.63
N MET A 227 22.75 -4.76 -14.20
CA MET A 227 21.66 -4.00 -13.56
C MET A 227 21.28 -4.56 -12.19
N GLU A 228 21.18 -5.88 -12.03
CA GLU A 228 20.90 -6.49 -10.73
C GLU A 228 21.98 -6.15 -9.68
N LYS A 229 23.27 -6.14 -10.08
CA LYS A 229 24.36 -5.75 -9.17
C LYS A 229 24.28 -4.29 -8.78
N GLU A 230 24.01 -3.41 -9.73
CA GLU A 230 23.91 -1.97 -9.48
C GLU A 230 22.75 -1.66 -8.54
N ILE A 231 21.57 -2.25 -8.76
CA ILE A 231 20.42 -2.07 -7.86
C ILE A 231 20.71 -2.62 -6.46
N ARG A 232 21.39 -3.76 -6.34
CA ARG A 232 21.82 -4.29 -5.02
C ARG A 232 22.73 -3.31 -4.29
N LYS A 233 23.72 -2.76 -4.98
CA LYS A 233 24.63 -1.75 -4.42
C LYS A 233 23.86 -0.51 -3.94
N GLN A 234 22.91 -0.01 -4.72
CA GLN A 234 22.08 1.13 -4.32
C GLN A 234 21.26 0.84 -3.05
N VAL A 235 20.73 -0.38 -2.92
CA VAL A 235 20.00 -0.82 -1.72
C VAL A 235 20.94 -0.91 -0.52
N ASP A 236 22.13 -1.50 -0.69
CA ASP A 236 23.14 -1.62 0.38
C ASP A 236 23.61 -0.25 0.88
N ASP A 237 23.88 0.69 -0.04
CA ASP A 237 24.25 2.07 0.29
C ASP A 237 23.11 2.78 1.05
N ALA A 238 21.86 2.54 0.67
CA ALA A 238 20.70 3.11 1.36
C ALA A 238 20.51 2.51 2.77
N ILE A 239 20.78 1.22 2.95
CA ILE A 239 20.78 0.55 4.26
C ILE A 239 21.88 1.12 5.15
N ALA A 240 23.10 1.29 4.62
CA ALA A 240 24.22 1.87 5.37
C ALA A 240 23.87 3.28 5.88
N LYS A 241 23.38 4.15 5.00
CA LYS A 241 22.92 5.51 5.37
C LYS A 241 21.81 5.49 6.43
N ALA A 242 20.87 4.56 6.33
CA ALA A 242 19.79 4.46 7.32
C ALA A 242 20.28 3.98 8.69
N LYS A 243 21.30 3.12 8.74
CA LYS A 243 21.94 2.67 10.00
C LYS A 243 22.79 3.74 10.66
N GLU A 244 23.41 4.61 9.88
CA GLU A 244 24.20 5.74 10.38
C GLU A 244 23.33 6.89 10.91
N SER A 245 22.07 6.96 10.49
CA SER A 245 21.18 8.03 10.89
C SER A 245 20.79 7.90 12.36
N SER A 246 20.93 9.01 13.10
CA SER A 246 20.57 9.06 14.53
C SER A 246 19.08 8.80 14.75
N MET A 247 18.74 8.40 15.97
CA MET A 247 17.35 8.36 16.43
C MET A 247 16.77 9.79 16.46
N PRO A 248 15.47 9.96 16.18
CA PRO A 248 14.79 11.24 16.38
C PRO A 248 14.81 11.64 17.85
N ASP A 249 14.77 12.95 18.11
CA ASP A 249 14.74 13.47 19.47
C ASP A 249 13.43 13.08 20.18
N THR A 250 13.47 12.84 21.49
CA THR A 250 12.29 12.42 22.24
C THR A 250 11.18 13.48 22.26
N SER A 251 11.53 14.76 22.12
CA SER A 251 10.56 15.85 21.98
C SER A 251 9.72 15.74 20.71
N GLU A 252 10.24 15.10 19.66
CA GLU A 252 9.49 14.91 18.41
C GLU A 252 8.24 14.08 18.61
N LEU A 253 8.15 13.22 19.64
CA LEU A 253 6.97 12.41 19.98
C LEU A 253 5.71 13.26 20.21
N PHE A 254 5.89 14.51 20.64
CA PHE A 254 4.81 15.43 21.00
C PHE A 254 4.41 16.38 19.86
N THR A 255 5.17 16.40 18.77
CA THR A 255 4.82 17.21 17.59
C THR A 255 3.64 16.61 16.81
N ASN A 256 2.96 17.37 15.95
CA ASN A 256 1.91 16.88 15.05
C ASN A 256 0.72 16.14 15.71
N VAL A 257 0.55 16.25 17.03
CA VAL A 257 -0.64 15.78 17.76
C VAL A 257 -1.78 16.79 17.62
N TYR A 258 -1.44 18.08 17.74
CA TYR A 258 -2.34 19.21 17.48
C TYR A 258 -1.71 20.16 16.47
N LYS A 259 -2.56 21.02 15.88
CA LYS A 259 -2.08 22.18 15.14
C LYS A 259 -1.41 23.15 16.13
N LYS A 260 -0.34 23.83 15.71
CA LYS A 260 0.30 24.87 16.52
C LYS A 260 -0.69 25.99 16.89
N GLY A 261 -0.54 26.54 18.08
CA GLY A 261 -1.29 27.65 18.65
C GLY A 261 -2.37 27.26 19.67
N PHE A 262 -2.51 25.98 20.01
CA PHE A 262 -3.52 25.51 20.96
C PHE A 262 -2.98 25.33 22.39
N ASN A 263 -1.65 25.40 22.59
CA ASN A 263 -0.99 25.31 23.91
C ASN A 263 -1.55 24.17 24.78
N VAL A 264 -1.76 22.99 24.18
CA VAL A 264 -2.43 21.88 24.86
C VAL A 264 -1.48 21.24 25.85
N GLU A 265 -1.87 21.20 27.12
CA GLU A 265 -1.13 20.53 28.18
C GLU A 265 -1.35 19.01 28.11
N SER A 266 -0.27 18.27 27.91
CA SER A 266 -0.25 16.80 27.94
C SER A 266 0.24 16.33 29.31
N PHE A 267 -0.62 15.62 30.03
CA PHE A 267 -0.30 15.06 31.33
C PHE A 267 0.05 13.58 31.25
N GLY A 268 0.73 13.06 32.28
CA GLY A 268 0.95 11.62 32.46
C GLY A 268 -0.37 10.83 32.63
N PRO A 269 -0.31 9.48 32.61
CA PRO A 269 -1.50 8.62 32.75
C PRO A 269 -2.30 8.87 34.04
N ASP A 270 -1.60 9.30 35.10
CA ASP A 270 -2.15 9.65 36.40
C ASP A 270 -2.67 11.10 36.49
N ARG A 271 -2.46 11.90 35.43
CA ARG A 271 -2.83 13.31 35.30
C ARG A 271 -2.22 14.25 36.35
N LYS A 272 -1.20 13.82 37.08
CA LYS A 272 -0.59 14.62 38.16
C LYS A 272 0.59 15.45 37.70
N GLU A 273 1.27 15.03 36.64
CA GLU A 273 2.47 15.67 36.12
C GLU A 273 2.24 16.15 34.69
N LEU A 274 2.51 17.44 34.46
CA LEU A 274 2.57 18.01 33.12
C LEU A 274 3.83 17.46 32.43
N ARG A 275 3.62 16.66 31.38
CA ARG A 275 4.70 15.97 30.64
C ARG A 275 5.18 16.77 29.44
N ALA A 276 4.30 17.51 28.79
CA ALA A 276 4.64 18.39 27.69
C ALA A 276 3.54 19.44 27.49
N THR A 277 3.93 20.65 27.09
CA THR A 277 3.00 21.61 26.49
C THR A 277 3.15 21.51 24.98
N LEU A 278 2.11 21.01 24.33
CA LEU A 278 2.05 20.85 22.89
C LEU A 278 1.85 22.24 22.27
N PRO A 279 2.58 22.60 21.20
CA PRO A 279 2.51 23.92 20.60
C PRO A 279 1.11 24.25 20.09
#